data_AF-A0A257EBL7-F1
#
_entry.id   AF-A0A257EBL7-F1
#
_cell.length_a   1.000
_cell.length_b   1.000
_cell.length_c   1.000
_cell.angle_alpha   90.00
_cell.angle_beta   90.00
_cell.angle_gamma   90.00
#
_symmetry.space_group_name_H-M   'P 1'
#
loop_
_entity.id
_entity.type
_entity.pdbx_description
1 polymer ?
#
loop_
_entity_poly.entity_id
_entity_poly.type
_entity_poly.pdbx_seq_one_letter_code
_entity_poly.pdbx_strand_id
1 'polypeptide(L)'
;MLLSHILRKENNNLDIFRVIAAVMVIYGHAYALLPTEGTIDPIGKLLGFDYSGSLAVKIFFFLSGLVVTNSLMQNKNIKQFLISRFFRIWPAFIVVLASMAFFLGPILSQKTLNEYLSNSQVYGYFFRSIFMDVRFDLPGIFQTNAIKSANGSLWSIPLEIYAYILLILGGFKSEVQHLPTL
;
A
#
# COMPACT_ATOMS: atom_id res chain seq x y z
N MET A 1 12.46 -12.46 -27.00
CA MET A 1 12.71 -12.53 -25.55
C MET A 1 11.36 -12.67 -24.86
N LEU A 2 11.06 -13.78 -24.19
CA LEU A 2 9.74 -13.98 -23.55
C LEU A 2 9.66 -13.19 -22.24
N LEU A 3 8.48 -12.65 -21.94
CA LEU A 3 8.19 -11.90 -20.71
C LEU A 3 8.55 -12.70 -19.44
N SER A 4 8.41 -14.02 -19.50
CA SER A 4 8.74 -14.95 -18.41
C SER A 4 10.22 -14.94 -18.00
N HIS A 5 11.14 -14.58 -18.89
CA HIS A 5 12.57 -14.48 -18.57
C HIS A 5 12.92 -13.19 -17.82
N ILE A 6 12.19 -12.09 -18.08
CA ILE A 6 12.37 -10.81 -17.39
C ILE A 6 11.75 -10.86 -15.99
N LEU A 7 10.68 -11.63 -15.81
CA LEU A 7 9.96 -11.79 -14.54
C LEU A 7 10.60 -12.81 -13.57
N ARG A 8 11.77 -13.38 -13.90
CA ARG A 8 12.49 -14.27 -12.99
C ARG A 8 13.10 -13.46 -11.84
N LYS A 9 12.95 -13.98 -10.61
CA LYS A 9 13.45 -13.36 -9.37
C LYS A 9 14.96 -13.05 -9.39
N GLU A 10 15.72 -13.79 -10.19
CA GLU A 10 17.18 -13.65 -10.33
C GLU A 10 17.59 -12.44 -11.20
N ASN A 11 16.63 -11.79 -11.87
CA ASN A 11 16.88 -10.65 -12.74
C ASN A 11 16.49 -9.34 -12.04
N ASN A 12 17.49 -8.61 -11.54
CA ASN A 12 17.34 -7.42 -10.67
C ASN A 12 16.66 -6.20 -11.34
N ASN A 13 16.31 -6.31 -12.63
CA ASN A 13 15.80 -5.20 -13.43
C ASN A 13 14.46 -4.66 -12.92
N LEU A 14 13.57 -5.52 -12.42
CA LEU A 14 12.26 -5.10 -11.91
C LEU A 14 12.34 -4.38 -10.57
N ASP A 15 13.35 -4.70 -9.75
CA ASP A 15 13.56 -4.02 -8.48
C ASP A 15 14.04 -2.58 -8.70
N ILE A 16 14.83 -2.33 -9.75
CA ILE A 16 15.21 -0.96 -10.15
C ILE A 16 13.97 -0.14 -10.51
N PHE A 17 13.03 -0.68 -11.31
CA PHE A 17 11.80 0.04 -11.63
C PHE A 17 10.93 0.31 -10.40
N ARG A 18 10.91 -0.60 -9.42
CA ARG A 18 10.23 -0.36 -8.13
C ARG A 18 10.89 0.77 -7.34
N VAL A 19 12.22 0.85 -7.33
CA VAL A 19 12.96 1.95 -6.68
C VAL A 19 12.65 3.28 -7.36
N ILE A 20 12.68 3.33 -8.69
CA ILE A 20 12.32 4.53 -9.46
C ILE A 20 10.88 4.96 -9.14
N ALA A 21 9.94 4.02 -9.12
CA ALA A 21 8.56 4.30 -8.73
C ALA A 21 8.46 4.82 -7.29
N ALA A 22 9.18 4.22 -6.33
CA ALA A 22 9.19 4.69 -4.94
C ALA A 22 9.72 6.13 -4.80
N VAL A 23 10.78 6.47 -5.54
CA VAL A 23 11.31 7.85 -5.57
C VAL A 23 10.29 8.81 -6.17
N MET A 24 9.59 8.43 -7.24
CA MET A 24 8.52 9.26 -7.82
C MET A 24 7.34 9.45 -6.87
N VAL A 25 6.98 8.43 -6.06
CA VAL A 25 5.97 8.56 -5.00
C VAL A 25 6.38 9.61 -3.97
N ILE A 26 7.63 9.54 -3.49
CA ILE A 26 8.18 10.51 -2.52
C ILE A 26 8.16 11.92 -3.12
N TYR A 27 8.63 12.06 -4.36
CA TYR A 27 8.67 13.34 -5.06
C TYR A 27 7.27 13.95 -5.23
N GLY A 28 6.29 13.17 -5.67
CA GLY A 28 4.92 13.66 -5.85
C GLY A 28 4.24 14.05 -4.53
N HIS A 29 4.46 13.29 -3.46
CA HIS A 29 3.93 13.63 -2.15
C HIS A 29 4.58 14.86 -1.51
N ALA A 30 5.82 15.20 -1.86
CA ALA A 30 6.48 16.41 -1.36
C ALA A 30 5.67 17.67 -1.70
N TYR A 31 5.16 17.78 -2.92
CA TYR A 31 4.30 18.91 -3.34
C TYR A 31 2.95 18.93 -2.62
N ALA A 32 2.38 17.76 -2.32
CA ALA A 32 1.09 17.66 -1.62
C ALA A 32 1.23 17.97 -0.11
N LEU A 33 2.36 17.62 0.49
CA LEU A 33 2.62 17.83 1.92
C LEU A 33 3.12 19.25 2.23
N LEU A 34 3.84 19.87 1.29
CA LEU A 34 4.35 21.24 1.39
C LEU A 34 3.83 22.07 0.20
N PRO A 35 2.52 22.38 0.16
CA PRO A 35 1.98 23.19 -0.90
C PRO A 35 2.56 24.61 -0.80
N THR A 36 3.45 24.97 -1.74
CA THR A 36 3.97 26.33 -1.87
C THR A 36 3.23 27.02 -3.01
N GLU A 37 2.79 28.27 -2.80
CA GLU A 37 2.09 29.03 -3.83
C GLU A 37 2.94 29.09 -5.12
N GLY A 38 2.34 28.69 -6.24
CA GLY A 38 3.00 28.66 -7.55
C GLY A 38 3.83 27.40 -7.84
N THR A 39 4.06 26.51 -6.86
CA THR A 39 4.71 25.22 -7.10
C THR A 39 3.66 24.14 -7.36
N ILE A 40 3.64 23.61 -8.59
CA ILE A 40 2.78 22.49 -8.98
C ILE A 40 3.71 21.40 -9.49
N ASP A 41 3.41 20.15 -9.11
CA ASP A 41 4.10 18.99 -9.64
C ASP A 41 4.17 19.06 -11.18
N PRO A 42 5.36 19.00 -11.81
CA PRO A 42 5.49 19.12 -13.26
C PRO A 42 4.66 18.09 -14.04
N ILE A 43 4.53 16.87 -13.50
CA ILE A 43 3.68 15.82 -14.08
C ILE A 43 2.20 16.18 -13.93
N GLY A 44 1.79 16.68 -12.77
CA GLY A 44 0.49 17.28 -12.51
C GLY A 44 0.14 18.39 -13.51
N LYS A 45 1.08 19.29 -13.79
CA LYS A 45 0.91 20.39 -14.75
C LYS A 45 0.79 19.91 -16.19
N LEU A 46 1.49 18.82 -16.54
CA LEU A 46 1.47 18.25 -17.89
C LEU A 46 0.20 17.43 -18.17
N LEU A 47 -0.22 16.59 -17.20
CA LEU A 47 -1.36 15.69 -17.37
C LEU A 47 -2.70 16.37 -17.10
N GLY A 48 -2.76 17.32 -16.15
CA GLY A 48 -3.98 18.06 -15.80
C GLY A 48 -5.05 17.27 -15.05
N PHE A 49 -5.01 15.94 -15.07
CA PHE A 49 -5.96 15.06 -14.35
C PHE A 49 -5.29 14.10 -13.34
N ASP A 50 -3.95 14.00 -13.34
CA ASP A 50 -3.19 13.09 -12.49
C ASP A 50 -1.83 13.70 -12.14
N TYR A 51 -1.20 13.27 -11.06
CA TYR A 51 0.09 13.78 -10.61
C TYR A 51 1.12 12.66 -10.44
N SER A 52 2.39 13.02 -10.30
CA SER A 52 3.53 12.10 -10.24
C SER A 52 3.38 11.00 -9.19
N GLY A 53 2.86 11.33 -8.01
CA GLY A 53 2.68 10.37 -6.92
C GLY A 53 1.61 9.30 -7.24
N SER A 54 0.43 9.71 -7.71
CA SER A 54 -0.63 8.78 -8.09
C SER A 54 -0.24 7.90 -9.28
N LEU A 55 0.42 8.47 -10.30
CA LEU A 55 0.95 7.72 -11.42
C LEU A 55 1.99 6.68 -10.98
N ALA A 56 2.90 7.07 -10.09
CA ALA A 56 3.93 6.18 -9.56
C ALA A 56 3.34 5.01 -8.76
N VAL A 57 2.30 5.25 -7.96
CA VAL A 57 1.58 4.18 -7.26
C VAL A 57 0.94 3.20 -8.25
N LYS A 58 0.32 3.69 -9.34
CA LYS A 58 -0.24 2.82 -10.39
C LYS A 58 0.81 1.91 -11.02
N ILE A 59 1.99 2.48 -11.35
CA ILE A 59 3.12 1.71 -11.88
C ILE A 59 3.59 0.67 -10.86
N PHE A 60 3.72 1.05 -9.59
CA PHE A 60 4.14 0.14 -8.52
C PHE A 60 3.17 -1.03 -8.33
N PHE A 61 1.86 -0.77 -8.36
CA PHE A 61 0.81 -1.78 -8.32
C PHE A 61 0.85 -2.70 -9.55
N PHE A 62 1.04 -2.14 -10.74
CA PHE A 62 1.15 -2.91 -11.98
C PHE A 62 2.35 -3.87 -11.96
N LEU A 63 3.54 -3.37 -11.62
CA LEU A 63 4.75 -4.19 -11.49
C LEU A 63 4.61 -5.26 -10.41
N SER A 64 3.97 -4.92 -9.29
CA SER A 64 3.67 -5.89 -8.23
C SER A 64 2.71 -6.97 -8.70
N GLY A 65 1.65 -6.60 -9.43
CA GLY A 65 0.73 -7.53 -10.05
C GLY A 65 1.44 -8.52 -10.97
N LEU A 66 2.31 -8.07 -11.88
CA LEU A 66 3.05 -8.95 -12.78
C LEU A 66 3.88 -10.02 -12.05
N VAL A 67 4.62 -9.62 -11.01
CA VAL A 67 5.46 -10.52 -10.22
C VAL A 67 4.61 -11.50 -9.41
N VAL A 68 3.51 -11.02 -8.82
CA VAL A 68 2.60 -11.83 -8.02
C VAL A 68 1.88 -12.85 -8.89
N THR A 69 1.40 -12.48 -10.08
CA THR A 69 0.78 -13.38 -11.04
C THR A 69 1.76 -14.45 -11.51
N ASN A 70 2.99 -14.08 -11.87
CA ASN A 70 4.03 -15.05 -12.24
C ASN A 70 4.32 -16.03 -11.08
N SER A 71 4.36 -15.52 -9.84
CA SER A 71 4.51 -16.35 -8.64
C SER A 71 3.32 -17.28 -8.40
N LEU A 72 2.09 -16.90 -8.78
CA LEU A 72 0.91 -17.76 -8.70
C LEU A 72 0.96 -18.85 -9.77
N MET A 73 1.30 -18.50 -11.02
CA MET A 73 1.42 -19.45 -12.12
C MET A 73 2.48 -20.53 -11.89
N GLN A 74 3.54 -20.21 -11.15
CA GLN A 74 4.59 -21.17 -10.80
C GLN A 74 4.24 -22.04 -9.57
N ASN A 75 3.30 -21.59 -8.72
CA ASN A 75 2.93 -22.29 -7.49
C ASN A 75 1.61 -23.03 -7.65
N LYS A 76 1.64 -24.36 -7.56
CA LYS A 76 0.44 -25.22 -7.65
C LYS A 76 -0.46 -25.20 -6.40
N ASN A 77 -0.15 -24.39 -5.38
CA ASN A 77 -0.89 -24.38 -4.13
C ASN A 77 -1.29 -22.95 -3.72
N ILE A 78 -2.54 -22.59 -4.07
CA ILE A 78 -3.15 -21.29 -3.78
C ILE A 78 -3.20 -21.01 -2.26
N LYS A 79 -3.45 -22.04 -1.44
CA LYS A 79 -3.51 -21.88 0.03
C LYS A 79 -2.16 -21.47 0.61
N GLN A 80 -1.09 -22.14 0.19
CA GLN A 80 0.27 -21.82 0.64
C GLN A 80 0.70 -20.42 0.17
N PHE A 81 0.31 -20.03 -1.04
CA PHE A 81 0.53 -18.70 -1.57
C PHE A 81 -0.16 -17.62 -0.70
N LEU A 82 -1.43 -17.82 -0.35
CA LEU A 82 -2.19 -16.89 0.50
C LEU A 82 -1.58 -16.75 1.90
N ILE A 83 -1.26 -17.87 2.55
CA ILE A 83 -0.67 -17.87 3.90
C ILE A 83 0.65 -17.08 3.89
N SER A 84 1.51 -17.33 2.90
CA SER A 84 2.79 -16.65 2.77
C SER A 84 2.65 -15.13 2.60
N ARG A 85 1.60 -14.68 1.89
CA ARG A 85 1.33 -13.25 1.69
C ARG A 85 0.68 -12.60 2.91
N PHE A 86 -0.21 -13.32 3.60
CA PHE A 86 -0.81 -12.86 4.85
C PHE A 86 0.27 -12.62 5.91
N PHE A 87 1.13 -13.60 6.17
CA PHE A 87 2.24 -13.45 7.13
C PHE A 87 3.32 -12.45 6.70
N ARG A 88 3.36 -12.06 5.42
CA ARG A 88 4.24 -10.99 4.96
C ARG A 88 3.68 -9.60 5.30
N ILE A 89 2.38 -9.39 5.17
CA ILE A 89 1.76 -8.06 5.26
C ILE A 89 1.29 -7.78 6.68
N TRP A 90 0.58 -8.73 7.31
CA TRP A 90 -0.10 -8.52 8.59
C TRP A 90 0.84 -8.12 9.73
N PRO A 91 1.99 -8.79 9.95
CA PRO A 91 2.89 -8.45 11.04
C PRO A 91 3.46 -7.03 10.91
N ALA A 92 3.91 -6.66 9.71
CA ALA A 92 4.42 -5.32 9.44
C ALA A 92 3.33 -4.26 9.61
N PHE A 93 2.12 -4.53 9.11
CA PHE A 93 0.99 -3.64 9.22
C PHE A 93 0.57 -3.40 10.68
N ILE A 94 0.47 -4.45 11.50
CA ILE A 94 0.16 -4.33 12.94
C ILE A 94 1.22 -3.50 13.65
N VAL A 95 2.52 -3.73 13.37
CA VAL A 95 3.61 -2.97 14.00
C VAL A 95 3.53 -1.49 13.63
N VAL A 96 3.24 -1.17 12.37
CA VAL A 96 3.06 0.23 11.91
C VAL A 96 1.84 0.87 12.58
N LEU A 97 0.72 0.16 12.67
CA LEU A 97 -0.48 0.68 13.36
C LEU A 97 -0.22 0.89 14.86
N ALA A 98 0.42 -0.07 15.53
CA ALA A 98 0.74 0.02 16.96
C ALA A 98 1.74 1.14 17.25
N SER A 99 2.81 1.23 16.46
CA SER A 99 3.81 2.28 16.59
C SER A 99 3.21 3.66 16.38
N MET A 100 2.34 3.83 15.38
CA MET A 100 1.68 5.11 15.17
C MET A 100 0.65 5.43 16.26
N ALA A 101 -0.19 4.47 16.65
CA ALA A 101 -1.26 4.70 17.60
C ALA A 101 -0.76 4.92 19.04
N PHE A 102 0.20 4.11 19.50
CA PHE A 102 0.58 4.04 20.92
C PHE A 102 1.96 4.60 21.25
N PHE A 103 2.83 4.82 20.26
CA PHE A 103 4.18 5.37 20.50
C PHE A 103 4.32 6.76 19.90
N LEU A 104 4.25 6.90 18.58
CA LEU A 104 4.41 8.18 17.90
C LEU A 104 3.21 9.10 18.15
N GLY A 105 2.00 8.54 18.23
CA GLY A 105 0.78 9.30 18.40
C GLY A 105 0.75 10.16 19.66
N PRO A 106 0.97 9.59 20.86
CA PRO A 106 1.06 10.36 22.09
C PRO A 106 2.19 11.40 22.11
N ILE A 107 3.30 11.14 21.41
CA ILE A 107 4.46 12.06 21.34
C ILE A 107 4.15 13.26 20.44
N LEU A 108 3.45 13.02 19.32
CA LEU A 108 3.16 14.05 18.31
C LEU A 108 1.83 14.76 18.55
N SER A 109 0.95 14.22 19.41
CA SER A 109 -0.34 14.82 19.72
C SER A 109 -0.20 16.03 20.62
N GLN A 110 -1.03 17.04 20.39
CA GLN A 110 -1.15 18.22 21.27
C GLN A 110 -1.95 17.93 22.56
N LYS A 111 -2.48 16.71 22.72
CA LYS A 111 -3.26 16.29 23.89
C LYS A 111 -2.35 15.69 24.98
N THR A 112 -2.81 15.76 26.23
CA THR A 112 -2.14 15.03 27.32
C THR A 112 -2.25 13.52 27.09
N LEU A 113 -1.28 12.75 27.60
CA LEU A 113 -1.22 11.29 27.42
C LEU A 113 -2.52 10.60 27.85
N ASN A 114 -3.09 11.02 28.98
CA ASN A 114 -4.34 10.48 29.51
C ASN A 114 -5.52 10.78 28.57
N GLU A 115 -5.67 12.03 28.12
CA GLU A 115 -6.74 12.39 27.18
C GLU A 115 -6.62 11.66 25.85
N TYR A 116 -5.39 11.46 25.38
CA TYR A 116 -5.13 10.75 24.12
C TYR A 116 -5.49 9.27 24.24
N LEU A 117 -4.99 8.56 25.25
CA LEU A 117 -5.23 7.13 25.43
C LEU A 117 -6.65 6.80 25.92
N SER A 118 -7.37 7.75 26.50
CA SER A 118 -8.81 7.60 26.80
C SER A 118 -9.70 7.83 25.58
N ASN A 119 -9.16 8.33 24.46
CA ASN A 119 -9.94 8.60 23.26
C ASN A 119 -10.19 7.32 22.46
N SER A 120 -11.46 7.01 22.19
CA SER A 120 -11.89 5.84 21.41
C SER A 120 -11.36 5.84 19.98
N GLN A 121 -11.00 7.00 19.42
CA GLN A 121 -10.42 7.12 18.08
C GLN A 121 -9.05 6.42 17.96
N VAL A 122 -8.24 6.38 19.02
CA VAL A 122 -6.93 5.71 18.99
C VAL A 122 -7.10 4.20 18.78
N TYR A 123 -8.03 3.60 19.53
CA TYR A 123 -8.37 2.18 19.40
C TYR A 123 -9.12 1.91 18.10
N GLY A 124 -9.96 2.83 17.64
CA GLY A 124 -10.59 2.77 16.33
C GLY A 124 -9.55 2.72 15.22
N TYR A 125 -8.52 3.58 15.28
CA TYR A 125 -7.42 3.59 14.33
C TYR A 125 -6.65 2.27 14.32
N PHE A 126 -6.39 1.68 15.48
CA PHE A 126 -5.67 0.40 15.56
C PHE A 126 -6.55 -0.78 15.12
N PHE A 127 -7.65 -1.04 15.83
CA PHE A 127 -8.47 -2.24 15.61
C PHE A 127 -9.23 -2.21 14.29
N ARG A 128 -9.87 -1.10 13.92
CA ARG A 128 -10.63 -1.05 12.65
C ARG A 128 -9.72 -1.20 11.45
N SER A 129 -8.54 -0.57 11.48
CA SER A 129 -7.57 -0.70 10.40
C SER A 129 -7.05 -2.13 10.24
N ILE A 130 -6.86 -2.88 11.34
CA ILE A 130 -6.54 -4.32 11.27
C ILE A 130 -7.64 -5.09 10.51
N PHE A 131 -8.91 -4.75 10.70
CA PHE A 131 -10.03 -5.34 9.95
C PHE A 131 -10.31 -4.65 8.61
N MET A 132 -9.33 -3.96 8.03
CA MET A 132 -9.39 -3.31 6.72
C MET A 132 -10.37 -2.13 6.59
N ASP A 133 -10.93 -1.65 7.70
CA ASP A 133 -11.57 -0.32 7.78
C ASP A 133 -10.50 0.71 8.19
N VAL A 134 -9.64 1.04 7.22
CA VAL A 134 -8.47 1.89 7.43
C VAL A 134 -8.89 3.28 7.89
N ARG A 135 -8.37 3.69 9.04
CA ARG A 135 -8.50 5.06 9.54
C ARG A 135 -7.17 5.78 9.39
N PHE A 136 -7.26 7.03 9.02
CA PHE A 136 -6.11 7.85 8.65
C PHE A 136 -5.74 8.85 9.73
N ASP A 137 -6.68 9.18 10.62
CA ASP A 137 -6.57 10.29 11.56
C ASP A 137 -6.41 9.78 12.99
N LEU A 138 -5.62 10.51 13.77
CA LEU A 138 -5.42 10.29 15.19
C LEU A 138 -5.66 11.61 15.96
N PRO A 139 -6.18 11.53 17.19
CA PRO A 139 -6.62 12.73 17.91
C PRO A 139 -5.45 13.64 18.25
N GLY A 140 -5.55 14.91 17.84
CA GLY A 140 -4.57 15.95 18.17
C GLY A 140 -3.25 15.90 17.39
N ILE A 141 -3.13 15.00 16.40
CA ILE A 141 -1.97 14.92 15.51
C ILE A 141 -2.18 15.86 14.31
N PHE A 142 -1.10 16.54 13.88
CA PHE A 142 -1.03 17.35 12.65
C PHE A 142 -2.17 18.36 12.42
N GLN A 143 -2.73 18.94 13.48
CA GLN A 143 -3.88 19.87 13.39
C GLN A 143 -3.57 21.15 12.59
N THR A 144 -2.31 21.56 12.55
CA THR A 144 -1.82 22.74 11.85
C THR A 144 -1.34 22.47 10.43
N ASN A 145 -1.27 21.20 10.00
CA ASN A 145 -0.76 20.83 8.68
C ASN A 145 -1.90 20.81 7.65
N ALA A 146 -1.53 20.98 6.38
CA ALA A 146 -2.47 20.85 5.25
C ALA A 146 -3.15 19.47 5.20
N ILE A 147 -2.44 18.42 5.62
CA ILE A 147 -2.94 17.05 5.70
C ILE A 147 -2.92 16.61 7.17
N LYS A 148 -4.10 16.25 7.69
CA LYS A 148 -4.30 15.82 9.09
C LYS A 148 -4.12 14.31 9.32
N SER A 149 -3.87 13.57 8.24
CA SER A 149 -3.67 12.13 8.31
C SER A 149 -2.35 11.80 9.01
N ALA A 150 -2.43 10.95 10.03
CA ALA A 150 -1.30 10.33 10.71
C ALA A 150 -0.49 9.42 9.78
N ASN A 151 -1.16 8.64 8.93
CA ASN A 151 -0.50 7.77 7.96
C ASN A 151 -1.36 7.64 6.70
N GLY A 152 -1.15 8.56 5.76
CA GLY A 152 -1.90 8.59 4.51
C GLY A 152 -1.66 7.35 3.64
N SER A 153 -0.52 6.68 3.76
CA SER A 153 -0.12 5.56 2.91
C SER A 153 -0.89 4.25 3.19
N LEU A 154 -1.63 4.15 4.30
CA LEU A 154 -2.36 2.92 4.65
C LEU A 154 -3.45 2.54 3.62
N TRP A 155 -3.88 3.48 2.77
CA TRP A 155 -4.92 3.28 1.76
C TRP A 155 -4.58 2.21 0.71
N SER A 156 -3.29 1.94 0.48
CA SER A 156 -2.86 0.95 -0.51
C SER A 156 -3.03 -0.48 -0.03
N ILE A 157 -3.06 -0.74 1.28
CA ILE A 157 -3.12 -2.10 1.83
C ILE A 157 -4.44 -2.81 1.49
N PRO A 158 -5.63 -2.19 1.66
CA PRO A 158 -6.89 -2.80 1.20
C PRO A 158 -6.87 -3.11 -0.30
N LEU A 159 -6.34 -2.20 -1.13
CA LEU A 159 -6.24 -2.40 -2.58
C LEU A 159 -5.35 -3.59 -2.94
N GLU A 160 -4.24 -3.79 -2.23
CA GLU A 160 -3.36 -4.95 -2.41
C GLU A 160 -4.10 -6.26 -2.09
N ILE A 161 -4.89 -6.29 -1.03
CA ILE A 161 -5.70 -7.46 -0.66
C ILE A 161 -6.79 -7.73 -1.71
N TYR A 162 -7.49 -6.69 -2.18
CA TYR A 162 -8.46 -6.84 -3.28
C TYR A 162 -7.81 -7.37 -4.55
N ALA A 163 -6.60 -6.90 -4.90
CA ALA A 163 -5.85 -7.41 -6.03
C ALA A 163 -5.52 -8.91 -5.87
N TYR A 164 -5.15 -9.37 -4.67
CA TYR A 164 -4.95 -10.80 -4.42
C TYR A 164 -6.23 -11.62 -4.58
N ILE A 165 -7.36 -11.13 -4.08
CA ILE A 165 -8.66 -11.79 -4.26
C ILE A 165 -9.01 -11.92 -5.75
N LEU A 166 -8.86 -10.84 -6.52
CA LEU A 166 -9.10 -10.84 -7.96
C LEU A 166 -8.18 -11.82 -8.71
N LEU A 167 -6.89 -11.86 -8.35
CA LEU A 167 -5.94 -12.80 -8.94
C LEU A 167 -6.31 -14.26 -8.67
N ILE A 168 -6.81 -14.55 -7.47
CA ILE A 168 -7.24 -15.90 -7.11
C ILE A 168 -8.48 -16.30 -7.91
N LEU A 169 -9.47 -15.42 -8.01
CA LEU A 169 -10.66 -15.66 -8.83
C LEU A 169 -10.31 -15.89 -10.31
N GLY A 170 -9.35 -15.13 -10.84
CA GLY A 170 -8.82 -15.34 -12.19
C GLY A 170 -8.03 -16.64 -12.34
N GLY A 171 -7.19 -16.98 -11.35
CA GLY A 171 -6.35 -18.19 -11.33
C GLY A 171 -7.17 -19.48 -11.23
N PHE A 172 -8.20 -19.52 -10.38
CA PHE A 172 -9.11 -20.67 -10.29
C PHE A 172 -9.80 -20.97 -11.62
N LYS A 173 -10.16 -19.94 -12.40
CA LYS A 173 -10.79 -20.13 -13.71
C LYS A 173 -9.83 -20.77 -14.72
N SER A 174 -8.54 -20.44 -14.65
CA SER A 174 -7.48 -21.03 -15.47
C SER A 174 -7.20 -22.48 -15.10
N GLU A 175 -7.18 -22.82 -13.82
CA GLU A 175 -6.94 -24.19 -13.36
C GLU A 175 -8.10 -25.12 -13.71
N VAL A 176 -9.35 -24.62 -13.62
CA VAL A 176 -10.55 -25.37 -14.02
C VAL A 176 -10.62 -25.62 -15.53
N GLN A 177 -10.07 -24.74 -16.37
CA GLN A 177 -9.99 -24.97 -17.83
C GLN A 177 -8.93 -25.99 -18.25
N HIS A 178 -7.99 -26.35 -17.36
CA HIS A 178 -6.95 -27.34 -17.62
C HIS A 178 -7.23 -28.70 -16.97
N LEU A 179 -8.38 -28.88 -16.31
CA LEU A 179 -8.84 -30.21 -15.90
C LEU A 179 -9.32 -30.97 -17.16
N PRO A 180 -8.82 -32.19 -17.41
CA PRO A 180 -9.33 -33.00 -18.51
C PRO A 180 -10.82 -33.22 -18.26
N THR A 181 -11.65 -32.75 -19.19
CA THR A 181 -13.05 -33.15 -19.31
C THR A 181 -13.07 -34.68 -19.45
N LEU A 182 -13.52 -35.36 -18.39
CA LEU A 182 -13.91 -36.78 -18.44
C LEU A 182 -15.19 -36.93 -19.25
#